data_AF-A0A382AMC2-F1
#
_entry.id   AF-A0A382AMC2-F1
#
_cell.length_a   1.000
_cell.length_b   1.000
_cell.length_c   1.000
_cell.angle_alpha   90.00
_cell.angle_beta   90.00
_cell.angle_gamma   90.00
#
_symmetry.space_group_name_H-M   'P 1'
#
loop_
_entity.id
_entity.type
_entity.pdbx_description
1 polymer ?
#
loop_
_entity_poly.entity_id
_entity_poly.type
_entity_poly.pdbx_seq_one_letter_code
_entity_poly.pdbx_strand_id
1 'polypeptide(L)'
;MKVTADIDIDCADRTEILKHFEHVSAKQKNGKPHNSGVYFHDVQYDPLTDLCLLEYNQAEEKGFFKIDLLNVHLYKDINGREHLNKLLNEEPDWNLLQHKEIVDMLFHLNSHFDIVNTHNPKSIEQLAMLLAIIRPAKRALLGRSWPEIEKTVWQKPMDDSYYFKKSHAIGYAHVIVLQLNLLRENPQKFLAQS
;
A
#
# COMPACT_ATOMS: atom_id res chain seq x y z
N MET A 1 -18.39 -17.10 -15.35
CA MET A 1 -18.11 -15.72 -14.88
C MET A 1 -16.68 -15.72 -14.34
N LYS A 2 -15.78 -14.92 -14.93
CA LYS A 2 -14.41 -14.80 -14.42
C LYS A 2 -14.45 -13.83 -13.24
N VAL A 3 -14.22 -14.32 -12.03
CA VAL A 3 -14.09 -13.47 -10.84
C VAL A 3 -12.65 -12.97 -10.83
N THR A 4 -12.44 -11.72 -11.19
CA THR A 4 -11.15 -11.03 -11.02
C THR A 4 -11.15 -10.37 -9.64
N ALA A 5 -10.25 -10.82 -8.77
CA ALA A 5 -10.06 -10.28 -7.44
C ALA A 5 -8.62 -9.77 -7.30
N ASP A 6 -8.49 -8.58 -6.71
CA ASP A 6 -7.22 -7.95 -6.37
C ASP A 6 -7.25 -7.70 -4.86
N ILE A 7 -6.52 -8.53 -4.11
CA ILE A 7 -6.59 -8.61 -2.64
C ILE A 7 -5.21 -8.36 -2.08
N ASP A 8 -5.03 -7.18 -1.50
CA ASP A 8 -3.85 -6.78 -0.73
C ASP A 8 -4.15 -6.90 0.78
N ILE A 9 -3.27 -7.55 1.52
CA ILE A 9 -3.31 -7.63 2.99
C ILE A 9 -1.99 -7.11 3.55
N ASP A 10 -2.05 -5.97 4.23
CA ASP A 10 -0.90 -5.46 4.96
C ASP A 10 -0.67 -6.25 6.25
N CYS A 11 0.58 -6.61 6.51
CA CYS A 11 0.97 -7.35 7.70
C CYS A 11 2.36 -6.96 8.20
N ALA A 12 2.61 -7.18 9.50
CA ALA A 12 3.90 -6.88 10.12
C ALA A 12 5.03 -7.79 9.60
N ASP A 13 4.69 -9.06 9.37
CA ASP A 13 5.56 -10.11 8.86
C ASP A 13 4.73 -11.21 8.18
N ARG A 14 4.79 -11.27 6.84
CA ARG A 14 4.11 -12.27 6.04
C ARG A 14 4.64 -13.68 6.31
N THR A 15 5.92 -13.83 6.64
CA THR A 15 6.52 -15.15 6.84
C THR A 15 5.93 -15.82 8.07
N GLU A 16 5.60 -15.07 9.13
CA GLU A 16 4.88 -15.63 10.28
C GLU A 16 3.47 -16.09 9.92
N ILE A 17 2.74 -15.33 9.11
CA ILE A 17 1.40 -15.72 8.64
C ILE A 17 1.48 -17.01 7.81
N LEU A 18 2.40 -17.07 6.86
CA LEU A 18 2.52 -18.18 5.92
C LEU A 18 2.90 -19.52 6.58
N LYS A 19 3.44 -19.53 7.80
CA LYS A 19 3.66 -20.77 8.58
C LYS A 19 2.37 -21.45 9.02
N HIS A 20 1.26 -20.71 9.06
CA HIS A 20 -0.02 -21.19 9.59
C HIS A 20 -0.99 -21.66 8.50
N PHE A 21 -0.67 -21.44 7.23
CA PHE A 21 -1.56 -21.73 6.11
C PHE A 21 -0.81 -22.43 4.99
N GLU A 22 -1.40 -23.49 4.44
CA GLU A 22 -0.92 -24.08 3.20
C GLU A 22 -1.06 -23.07 2.07
N HIS A 23 0.01 -22.91 1.28
CA HIS A 23 0.05 -21.93 0.21
C HIS A 23 1.07 -22.31 -0.86
N VAL A 24 0.87 -21.78 -2.06
CA VAL A 24 1.82 -21.84 -3.16
C VAL A 24 2.26 -20.42 -3.51
N SER A 25 3.56 -20.21 -3.67
CA SER A 25 4.07 -18.90 -4.07
C SER A 25 3.78 -18.61 -5.54
N ALA A 26 3.26 -17.41 -5.84
CA ALA A 26 3.08 -16.99 -7.22
C ALA A 26 4.44 -16.81 -7.91
N LYS A 27 4.49 -17.01 -9.22
CA LYS A 27 5.72 -16.92 -10.01
C LYS A 27 5.77 -15.67 -10.87
N GLN A 28 6.87 -14.95 -10.80
CA GLN A 28 7.17 -13.81 -11.68
C GLN A 28 7.65 -14.28 -13.06
N LYS A 29 7.62 -13.36 -14.04
CA LYS A 29 8.12 -13.62 -15.41
C LYS A 29 9.59 -14.02 -15.50
N ASN A 30 10.39 -13.63 -14.51
CA ASN A 30 11.80 -14.02 -14.41
C ASN A 30 12.00 -15.40 -13.75
N GLY A 31 10.92 -16.14 -13.47
CA GLY A 31 10.95 -17.44 -12.79
C GLY A 31 11.10 -17.38 -11.27
N LYS A 32 11.23 -16.19 -10.67
CA LYS A 32 11.40 -16.04 -9.21
C LYS A 32 10.04 -16.02 -8.48
N PRO A 33 10.03 -16.30 -7.16
CA PRO A 33 8.84 -16.07 -6.33
C PRO A 33 8.35 -14.62 -6.43
N HIS A 34 7.04 -14.42 -6.39
CA HIS A 34 6.43 -13.11 -6.24
C HIS A 34 6.73 -12.56 -4.84
N ASN A 35 7.00 -11.26 -4.74
CA ASN A 35 7.42 -10.65 -3.48
C ASN A 35 6.35 -10.76 -2.37
N SER A 36 5.08 -10.76 -2.76
CA SER A 36 3.91 -10.73 -1.86
C SER A 36 2.90 -11.83 -2.14
N GLY A 37 2.86 -12.32 -3.37
CA GLY A 37 1.68 -12.98 -3.96
C GLY A 37 1.71 -14.47 -3.72
N VAL A 38 0.64 -14.99 -3.14
CA VAL A 38 0.47 -16.42 -2.83
C VAL A 38 -0.92 -16.90 -3.20
N TYR A 39 -1.05 -18.20 -3.48
CA TYR A 39 -2.31 -18.89 -3.68
C TYR A 39 -2.61 -19.74 -2.45
N PHE A 40 -3.77 -19.51 -1.83
CA PHE A 40 -4.30 -20.35 -0.74
C PHE A 40 -5.32 -21.38 -1.22
N HIS A 41 -5.57 -21.42 -2.53
CA HIS A 41 -6.41 -22.42 -3.19
C HIS A 41 -5.52 -23.30 -4.06
N ASP A 42 -6.06 -24.44 -4.49
CA ASP A 42 -5.34 -25.38 -5.35
C ASP A 42 -4.87 -24.72 -6.64
N VAL A 43 -3.57 -24.84 -6.90
CA VAL A 43 -2.91 -24.47 -8.16
C VAL A 43 -1.87 -25.54 -8.48
N GLN A 44 -1.57 -25.73 -9.76
CA GLN A 44 -0.46 -26.60 -10.14
C GLN A 44 0.86 -25.90 -9.79
N TYR A 45 1.74 -26.61 -9.08
CA TYR A 45 3.03 -26.08 -8.61
C TYR A 45 4.17 -27.07 -8.84
N ASP A 46 5.40 -26.57 -8.81
CA ASP A 46 6.61 -27.37 -8.85
C ASP A 46 6.99 -27.79 -7.42
N PRO A 47 6.99 -29.09 -7.09
CA PRO A 47 7.26 -29.58 -5.73
C PRO A 47 8.71 -29.39 -5.29
N LEU A 48 9.63 -29.04 -6.18
CA LEU A 48 11.02 -28.72 -5.80
C LEU A 48 11.18 -27.28 -5.34
N THR A 49 10.28 -26.38 -5.76
CA THR A 49 10.41 -24.93 -5.55
C THR A 49 9.22 -24.30 -4.84
N ASP A 50 8.12 -25.03 -4.65
CA ASP A 50 6.84 -24.55 -4.14
C ASP A 50 6.29 -23.32 -4.89
N LEU A 51 6.65 -23.22 -6.17
CA LEU A 51 6.21 -22.16 -7.08
C LEU A 51 5.09 -22.63 -8.01
N CYS A 52 4.13 -21.77 -8.27
CA CYS A 52 3.12 -21.99 -9.31
C CYS A 52 3.78 -22.29 -10.67
N LEU A 53 3.29 -23.30 -11.38
CA LEU A 53 3.80 -23.67 -12.71
C LEU A 53 3.58 -22.57 -13.73
N LEU A 54 2.54 -21.75 -13.55
CA LEU A 54 2.22 -20.63 -14.41
C LEU A 54 2.79 -19.33 -13.86
N GLU A 55 3.18 -18.42 -14.75
CA GLU A 55 3.41 -17.03 -14.36
C GLU A 55 2.11 -16.40 -13.86
N TYR A 56 2.18 -15.48 -12.91
CA TYR A 56 0.98 -14.97 -12.24
C TYR A 56 -0.05 -14.35 -13.21
N ASN A 57 0.39 -13.68 -14.28
CA ASN A 57 -0.51 -13.15 -15.32
C ASN A 57 -1.25 -14.27 -16.07
N GLN A 58 -0.55 -15.36 -16.41
CA GLN A 58 -1.15 -16.51 -17.08
C GLN A 58 -2.11 -17.28 -16.16
N ALA A 59 -1.78 -17.36 -14.86
CA ALA A 59 -2.65 -17.95 -13.86
C ALA A 59 -3.94 -17.12 -13.72
N GLU A 60 -3.83 -15.80 -13.67
CA GLU A 60 -4.97 -14.88 -13.64
C GLU A 60 -5.82 -14.99 -14.91
N GLU A 61 -5.21 -15.13 -16.09
CA GLU A 61 -5.92 -15.40 -17.34
C GLU A 61 -6.82 -16.64 -17.25
N LYS A 62 -6.35 -17.70 -16.58
CA LYS A 62 -7.07 -18.95 -16.33
C LYS A 62 -8.08 -18.89 -15.18
N GLY A 63 -8.19 -17.74 -14.49
CA GLY A 63 -9.16 -17.52 -13.42
C GLY A 63 -8.66 -17.87 -12.03
N PHE A 64 -7.36 -18.15 -11.86
CA PHE A 64 -6.76 -18.21 -10.52
C PHE A 64 -6.56 -16.80 -9.99
N PHE A 65 -6.68 -16.60 -8.68
CA PHE A 65 -6.44 -15.30 -8.07
C PHE A 65 -5.45 -15.45 -6.92
N LYS A 66 -4.47 -14.55 -6.86
CA LYS A 66 -3.51 -14.53 -5.76
C LYS A 66 -3.99 -13.57 -4.67
N ILE A 67 -3.50 -13.77 -3.45
CA ILE A 67 -3.57 -12.80 -2.37
C ILE A 67 -2.16 -12.25 -2.16
N ASP A 68 -2.02 -10.94 -2.13
CA ASP A 68 -0.77 -10.26 -1.88
C ASP A 68 -0.64 -9.94 -0.38
N LEU A 69 0.24 -10.66 0.31
CA LEU A 69 0.64 -10.35 1.70
C LEU A 69 1.80 -9.35 1.67
N LEU A 70 1.50 -8.09 1.99
CA LEU A 70 2.43 -6.98 1.95
C LEU A 70 3.09 -6.79 3.33
N ASN A 71 4.43 -6.85 3.37
CA ASN A 71 5.18 -6.54 4.59
C ASN A 71 5.20 -5.04 4.83
N VAL A 72 4.40 -4.59 5.79
CA VAL A 72 4.31 -3.20 6.24
C VAL A 72 4.79 -3.14 7.69
N HIS A 73 6.04 -2.71 7.88
CA HIS A 73 6.72 -2.79 9.18
C HIS A 73 6.04 -2.03 10.31
N LEU A 74 5.22 -1.01 10.02
CA LEU A 74 4.49 -0.25 11.04
C LEU A 74 3.63 -1.16 11.93
N TYR A 75 3.10 -2.26 11.38
CA TYR A 75 2.22 -3.16 12.12
C TYR A 75 2.95 -3.93 13.23
N LYS A 76 4.29 -3.92 13.26
CA LYS A 76 5.08 -4.44 14.39
C LYS A 76 4.86 -3.63 15.67
N ASP A 77 4.49 -2.36 15.54
CA ASP A 77 4.23 -1.45 16.67
C ASP A 77 2.73 -1.40 17.04
N ILE A 78 1.90 -2.21 16.40
CA ILE A 78 0.46 -2.29 16.67
C ILE A 78 0.15 -3.42 17.67
N ASN A 79 -0.23 -3.05 18.90
CA ASN A 79 -0.58 -3.96 19.99
C ASN A 79 -2.03 -4.49 19.90
N GLY A 80 -2.37 -5.16 18.80
CA GLY A 80 -3.67 -5.79 18.60
C GLY A 80 -4.77 -4.87 18.08
N ARG A 81 -5.98 -5.44 17.93
CA ARG A 81 -7.10 -4.82 17.21
C ARG A 81 -7.64 -3.56 17.88
N GLU A 82 -7.74 -3.55 19.20
CA GLU A 82 -8.25 -2.38 19.94
C GLU A 82 -7.30 -1.18 19.78
N HIS A 83 -5.99 -1.42 19.86
CA HIS A 83 -4.97 -0.41 19.61
C HIS A 83 -5.05 0.14 18.17
N LEU A 84 -5.15 -0.76 17.18
CA LEU A 84 -5.32 -0.37 15.78
C LEU A 84 -6.56 0.50 15.58
N ASN A 85 -7.71 0.07 16.12
CA ASN A 85 -8.96 0.81 15.99
C ASN A 85 -8.90 2.17 16.70
N LYS A 86 -8.25 2.26 17.86
CA LYS A 86 -8.02 3.54 18.55
C LYS A 86 -7.26 4.50 17.64
N LEU A 87 -6.13 4.04 17.08
CA LEU A 87 -5.28 4.86 16.21
C LEU A 87 -5.97 5.26 14.90
N LEU A 88 -6.80 4.41 14.31
CA LEU A 88 -7.57 4.74 13.09
C LEU A 88 -8.67 5.76 13.33
N ASN A 89 -9.26 5.78 14.53
CA ASN A 89 -10.35 6.71 14.88
C ASN A 89 -9.85 8.04 15.46
N GLU A 90 -8.55 8.15 15.74
CA GLU A 90 -7.94 9.40 16.19
C GLU A 90 -7.56 10.28 14.99
N GLU A 91 -8.01 11.53 15.01
CA GLU A 91 -7.60 12.52 14.01
C GLU A 91 -6.09 12.79 14.14
N PRO A 92 -5.29 12.60 13.06
CA PRO A 92 -3.86 12.84 13.13
C PRO A 92 -3.54 14.33 13.19
N ASP A 93 -2.39 14.66 13.78
CA ASP A 93 -1.86 16.01 13.68
C ASP A 93 -1.29 16.26 12.28
N TRP A 94 -2.12 16.84 11.41
CA TRP A 94 -1.74 17.19 10.05
C TRP A 94 -0.59 18.21 9.95
N ASN A 95 -0.24 18.90 11.04
CA ASN A 95 0.91 19.81 11.03
C ASN A 95 2.24 19.06 11.00
N LEU A 96 2.26 17.78 11.40
CA LEU A 96 3.44 16.93 11.27
C LEU A 96 3.92 16.79 9.82
N LEU A 97 3.03 16.95 8.84
CA LEU A 97 3.39 16.94 7.41
C LEU A 97 4.20 18.16 6.95
N GLN A 98 4.34 19.19 7.78
CA GLN A 98 5.18 20.37 7.52
C GLN A 98 6.65 20.13 7.86
N HIS A 99 6.97 19.00 8.48
CA HIS A 99 8.31 18.62 8.92
C HIS A 99 8.92 17.61 7.96
N LYS A 100 10.03 17.98 7.31
CA LYS A 100 10.68 17.15 6.28
C LYS A 100 11.14 15.81 6.85
N GLU A 101 11.73 15.85 8.03
CA GLU A 101 12.19 14.69 8.79
C GLU A 101 11.05 13.69 9.05
N ILE A 102 9.83 14.18 9.30
CA ILE A 102 8.66 13.33 9.48
C ILE A 102 8.22 12.75 8.15
N VAL A 103 8.02 13.59 7.14
CA VAL A 103 7.55 13.16 5.82
C VAL A 103 8.47 12.14 5.18
N ASP A 104 9.78 12.27 5.38
CA ASP A 104 10.75 11.31 4.86
C ASP A 104 10.63 9.92 5.50
N MET A 105 10.05 9.79 6.68
CA MET A 105 9.76 8.48 7.31
C MET A 105 8.41 7.88 6.87
N LEU A 106 7.52 8.68 6.26
CA LEU A 106 6.18 8.23 5.95
C LEU A 106 6.15 7.31 4.74
N PHE A 107 5.31 6.29 4.84
CA PHE A 107 5.06 5.28 3.82
C PHE A 107 4.70 5.93 2.49
N HIS A 108 5.45 5.60 1.44
CA HIS A 108 5.32 6.14 0.07
C HIS A 108 5.49 7.66 -0.11
N LEU A 109 5.81 8.43 0.94
CA LEU A 109 6.06 9.87 0.88
C LEU A 109 7.53 10.26 1.06
N ASN A 110 8.41 9.29 1.34
CA ASN A 110 9.85 9.51 1.37
C ASN A 110 10.32 10.26 0.11
N SER A 111 11.12 11.31 0.29
CA SER A 111 11.64 12.16 -0.80
C SER A 111 10.57 12.98 -1.55
N HIS A 112 9.34 13.11 -1.02
CA HIS A 112 8.26 13.90 -1.61
C HIS A 112 7.83 15.11 -0.75
N PHE A 113 8.69 15.54 0.19
CA PHE A 113 8.40 16.66 1.10
C PHE A 113 7.89 17.91 0.39
N ASP A 114 8.56 18.37 -0.67
CA ASP A 114 8.15 19.61 -1.36
C ASP A 114 6.71 19.53 -1.89
N ILE A 115 6.29 18.35 -2.38
CA ILE A 115 4.94 18.12 -2.88
C ILE A 115 3.94 18.08 -1.72
N VAL A 116 4.28 17.37 -0.64
CA VAL A 116 3.48 17.30 0.58
C VAL A 116 3.27 18.69 1.19
N ASN A 117 4.33 19.49 1.28
CA ASN A 117 4.29 20.84 1.83
C ASN A 117 3.50 21.79 0.92
N THR A 118 3.63 21.66 -0.40
CA THR A 118 2.87 22.49 -1.37
C THR A 118 1.37 22.24 -1.30
N HIS A 119 0.96 20.97 -1.23
CA HIS A 119 -0.45 20.59 -1.26
C HIS A 119 -1.10 20.54 0.13
N ASN A 120 -0.30 20.34 1.19
CA ASN A 120 -0.66 20.37 2.61
C ASN A 120 -2.00 19.66 2.90
N PRO A 121 -2.10 18.34 2.66
CA PRO A 121 -3.36 17.61 2.82
C PRO A 121 -3.85 17.63 4.27
N LYS A 122 -5.16 17.80 4.45
CA LYS A 122 -5.86 17.90 5.74
C LYS A 122 -6.98 16.86 5.90
N SER A 123 -7.01 15.84 5.05
CA SER A 123 -7.94 14.72 5.16
C SER A 123 -7.35 13.48 4.49
N ILE A 124 -7.93 12.32 4.79
CA ILE A 124 -7.56 11.03 4.18
C ILE A 124 -7.74 11.07 2.66
N GLU A 125 -8.81 11.69 2.16
CA GLU A 125 -9.08 11.83 0.72
C GLU A 125 -8.03 12.70 0.04
N GLN A 126 -7.66 13.83 0.66
CA GLN A 126 -6.60 14.70 0.13
C GLN A 126 -5.25 13.99 0.13
N LEU A 127 -4.94 13.25 1.19
CA LEU A 127 -3.72 12.45 1.27
C LEU A 127 -3.70 11.33 0.21
N ALA A 128 -4.82 10.65 -0.01
CA ALA A 128 -4.97 9.65 -1.07
C ALA A 128 -4.78 10.26 -2.46
N MET A 129 -5.34 11.45 -2.72
CA MET A 129 -5.10 12.18 -3.96
C MET A 129 -3.63 12.59 -4.11
N LEU A 130 -2.98 13.02 -3.02
CA LEU A 130 -1.55 13.32 -3.00
C LEU A 130 -0.72 12.11 -3.41
N LEU A 131 -0.99 10.95 -2.82
CA LEU A 131 -0.34 9.67 -3.15
C LEU A 131 -0.54 9.28 -4.62
N ALA A 132 -1.65 9.67 -5.23
CA ALA A 132 -1.89 9.44 -6.66
C ALA A 132 -1.08 10.39 -7.55
N ILE A 133 -1.07 11.71 -7.25
CA ILE A 133 -0.43 12.72 -8.11
C ILE A 133 1.11 12.69 -8.08
N ILE A 134 1.74 12.13 -7.04
CA ILE A 134 3.19 11.92 -7.01
C ILE A 134 3.66 10.87 -8.04
N ARG A 135 2.74 10.02 -8.55
CA ARG A 135 3.04 8.97 -9.52
C ARG A 135 3.10 9.52 -10.95
N PRO A 136 3.97 8.98 -11.83
CA PRO A 136 4.21 9.51 -13.17
C PRO A 136 2.95 9.80 -13.99
N ALA A 137 1.98 8.88 -13.98
CA ALA A 137 0.75 8.99 -14.76
C ALA A 137 -0.16 10.17 -14.38
N LYS A 138 -0.03 10.72 -13.16
CA LYS A 138 -0.87 11.81 -12.65
C LYS A 138 -0.09 13.07 -12.27
N ARG A 139 1.23 13.13 -12.56
CA ARG A 139 2.09 14.29 -12.26
C ARG A 139 1.63 15.60 -12.90
N ALA A 140 0.88 15.55 -14.01
CA ALA A 140 0.29 16.75 -14.64
C ALA A 140 -0.75 17.48 -13.76
N LEU A 141 -1.15 16.87 -12.64
CA LEU A 141 -2.05 17.45 -11.64
C LEU A 141 -1.33 18.15 -10.48
N LEU A 142 0.01 18.08 -10.41
CA LEU A 142 0.80 18.78 -9.38
C LEU A 142 0.59 20.29 -9.46
N GLY A 143 0.47 20.94 -8.29
CA GLY A 143 0.22 22.37 -8.17
C GLY A 143 -1.23 22.81 -8.43
N ARG A 144 -2.12 21.90 -8.85
CA ARG A 144 -3.56 22.20 -8.99
C ARG A 144 -4.25 22.20 -7.62
N SER A 145 -5.41 22.86 -7.56
CA SER A 145 -6.24 22.84 -6.34
C SER A 145 -6.90 21.48 -6.12
N TRP A 146 -7.25 21.14 -4.88
CA TRP A 146 -7.92 19.88 -4.57
C TRP A 146 -9.19 19.61 -5.40
N PRO A 147 -10.10 20.58 -5.60
CA PRO A 147 -11.29 20.38 -6.44
C PRO A 147 -10.95 20.09 -7.90
N GLU A 148 -9.82 20.57 -8.42
CA GLU A 148 -9.39 20.27 -9.79
C GLU A 148 -8.77 18.89 -9.91
N ILE A 149 -7.98 18.49 -8.89
CA ILE A 149 -7.37 17.17 -8.80
C ILE A 149 -8.47 16.10 -8.74
N GLU A 150 -9.44 16.27 -7.84
CA GLU A 150 -10.50 15.30 -7.58
C GLU A 150 -11.28 14.91 -8.85
N LYS A 151 -11.53 15.86 -9.74
CA LYS A 151 -12.28 15.65 -11.00
C LYS A 151 -11.65 14.60 -11.91
N THR A 152 -10.32 14.44 -11.88
CA THR A 152 -9.60 13.69 -12.93
C THR A 152 -8.58 12.68 -12.38
N VAL A 153 -8.19 12.78 -11.12
CA VAL A 153 -7.16 11.92 -10.51
C VAL A 153 -7.54 10.43 -10.56
N TRP A 154 -8.83 10.11 -10.45
CA TRP A 154 -9.34 8.74 -10.48
C TRP A 154 -9.81 8.25 -11.86
N GLN A 155 -9.73 9.09 -12.90
CA GLN A 155 -10.10 8.69 -14.25
C GLN A 155 -9.11 7.63 -14.78
N LYS A 156 -9.66 6.53 -15.29
CA LYS A 156 -8.88 5.45 -15.90
C LYS A 156 -8.30 5.91 -17.25
N PRO A 157 -7.08 5.46 -17.61
CA PRO A 157 -6.54 5.63 -18.95
C PRO A 157 -7.45 4.98 -20.01
N MET A 158 -7.46 5.54 -21.22
CA MET A 158 -8.23 4.96 -22.35
C MET A 158 -7.54 3.75 -22.99
N ASP A 159 -6.24 3.59 -22.75
CA ASP A 159 -5.39 2.56 -23.34
C ASP A 159 -5.25 1.31 -22.44
N ASP A 160 -6.10 1.18 -21.42
CA ASP A 160 -6.05 0.13 -20.39
C ASP A 160 -4.68 0.00 -19.68
N SER A 161 -3.84 1.05 -19.76
CA SER A 161 -2.58 1.08 -19.02
C SER A 161 -2.83 1.09 -17.50
N TYR A 162 -1.82 0.64 -16.76
CA TYR A 162 -1.88 0.62 -15.30
C TYR A 162 -2.25 2.00 -14.74
N TYR A 163 -3.20 2.03 -13.80
CA TYR A 163 -3.57 3.23 -13.08
C TYR A 163 -3.63 2.95 -11.57
N PHE A 164 -3.27 3.96 -10.79
CA PHE A 164 -3.31 3.88 -9.34
C PHE A 164 -4.76 3.94 -8.85
N LYS A 165 -5.26 2.84 -8.27
CA LYS A 165 -6.67 2.70 -7.86
C LYS A 165 -6.98 3.57 -6.64
N LYS A 166 -8.18 4.18 -6.62
CA LYS A 166 -8.66 4.98 -5.49
C LYS A 166 -8.67 4.19 -4.17
N SER A 167 -9.14 2.94 -4.21
CA SER A 167 -9.18 2.07 -3.01
C SER A 167 -7.80 1.88 -2.40
N HIS A 168 -6.79 1.60 -3.22
CA HIS A 168 -5.42 1.40 -2.80
C HIS A 168 -4.80 2.71 -2.26
N ALA A 169 -5.07 3.84 -2.92
CA ALA A 169 -4.65 5.17 -2.42
C ALA A 169 -5.25 5.50 -1.05
N ILE A 170 -6.53 5.17 -0.82
CA ILE A 170 -7.20 5.36 0.47
C ILE A 170 -6.61 4.43 1.54
N GLY A 171 -6.33 3.17 1.22
CA GLY A 171 -5.66 2.25 2.15
C GLY A 171 -4.30 2.79 2.60
N TYR A 172 -3.50 3.29 1.66
CA TYR A 172 -2.20 3.88 1.95
C TYR A 172 -2.30 5.17 2.76
N ALA A 173 -3.32 5.99 2.52
CA ALA A 173 -3.58 7.16 3.35
C ALA A 173 -3.87 6.78 4.81
N HIS A 174 -4.65 5.73 5.07
CA HIS A 174 -4.88 5.24 6.44
C HIS A 174 -3.59 4.71 7.09
N VAL A 175 -2.74 4.01 6.33
CA VAL A 175 -1.41 3.57 6.79
C VAL A 175 -0.56 4.75 7.25
N ILE A 176 -0.56 5.87 6.52
CA ILE A 176 0.15 7.09 6.92
C ILE A 176 -0.48 7.71 8.17
N VAL A 177 -1.82 7.76 8.27
CA VAL A 177 -2.51 8.22 9.48
C VAL A 177 -2.09 7.42 10.70
N LEU A 178 -2.01 6.08 10.58
CA LEU A 178 -1.49 5.21 11.63
C LEU A 178 -0.05 5.58 12.01
N GLN A 179 0.84 5.80 11.05
CA GLN A 179 2.21 6.23 11.33
C GLN A 179 2.26 7.57 12.08
N LEU A 180 1.45 8.55 11.68
CA LEU A 180 1.37 9.86 12.34
C LEU A 180 0.86 9.74 13.79
N ASN A 181 -0.12 8.88 14.05
CA ASN A 181 -0.63 8.68 15.40
C ASN A 181 0.34 7.87 16.28
N LEU A 182 1.01 6.85 15.72
CA LEU A 182 2.09 6.12 16.40
C LEU A 182 3.27 7.04 16.75
N LEU A 183 3.61 7.98 15.87
CA LEU A 183 4.62 9.01 16.11
C LEU A 183 4.31 9.84 17.36
N ARG A 184 3.05 10.21 17.57
CA ARG A 184 2.60 10.96 18.75
C ARG A 184 2.64 10.12 20.02
N GLU A 185 2.29 8.84 19.93
CA GLU A 185 2.33 7.95 21.09
C GLU A 185 3.76 7.61 21.54
N ASN A 186 4.71 7.44 20.61
CA ASN A 186 6.07 7.03 20.92
C ASN A 186 7.16 7.89 20.24
N PRO A 187 7.29 9.19 20.56
CA PRO A 187 8.23 10.10 19.87
C PRO A 187 9.70 9.63 19.89
N GLN A 188 10.11 8.94 20.96
CA GLN A 188 11.49 8.49 21.16
C GLN A 188 11.94 7.39 20.19
N LYS A 189 11.02 6.54 19.70
CA LYS A 189 11.37 5.50 18.70
C LYS A 189 11.85 6.10 17.38
N PHE A 190 11.48 7.35 17.11
CA PHE A 190 11.77 8.03 15.84
C PHE A 190 13.05 8.87 15.89
N LEU A 191 13.47 9.33 17.08
CA LEU A 191 14.79 9.96 17.28
C LEU A 191 15.94 8.94 17.21
N ALA A 192 15.66 7.65 17.36
CA ALA A 192 16.67 6.59 17.35
C ALA A 192 16.93 5.97 15.95
N GLN A 193 16.23 6.43 14.92
CA GLN A 193 16.35 5.93 13.53
C GLN A 193 16.97 6.96 12.56
N SER A 194 17.40 8.12 13.06
CA SER A 194 18.12 9.17 12.32
C SER A 194 19.63 9.07 12.48
#